data_AF-A0A2V7X3V4-F1
#
_entry.id   AF-A0A2V7X3V4-F1
#
_cell.length_a   1.000
_cell.length_b   1.000
_cell.length_c   1.000
_cell.angle_alpha   90.00
_cell.angle_beta   90.00
_cell.angle_gamma   90.00
#
_symmetry.space_group_name_H-M   'P 1'
#
loop_
_entity.id
_entity.type
_entity.pdbx_description
1 polymer ?
#
loop_
_entity_poly.entity_id
_entity_poly.type
_entity_poly.pdbx_seq_one_letter_code
_entity_poly.pdbx_strand_id
1 'polypeptide(L)'
;MERGRTGLTMSRTGASSEPGLHWNADAARHDDTGRRFWAFVTTVPLTLLTLASLFAASRASGPLRIWWLVASLAAVADRAFTFAYFIPTMVGLMGASDSSASVAAATRWSDLNYVRLAILAVAWLASLKAL
;
A
#
# COMPACT_ATOMS: atom_id res chain seq x y z
N MET A 1 -58.04 -41.58 9.42
CA MET A 1 -57.21 -41.82 8.22
C MET A 1 -55.86 -41.18 8.45
N GLU A 2 -54.83 -42.00 8.39
CA GLU A 2 -53.48 -41.80 8.94
C GLU A 2 -52.50 -41.42 7.82
N ARG A 3 -51.49 -40.59 8.19
CA ARG A 3 -50.14 -40.42 7.62
C ARG A 3 -49.91 -40.31 6.09
N GLY A 4 -49.21 -39.23 5.73
CA GLY A 4 -48.48 -39.11 4.46
C GLY A 4 -47.49 -37.96 4.43
N ARG A 5 -46.58 -37.90 5.41
CA ARG A 5 -45.42 -36.99 5.46
C ARG A 5 -44.33 -37.57 4.55
N THR A 6 -44.00 -36.93 3.42
CA THR A 6 -42.67 -37.06 2.77
C THR A 6 -42.51 -36.04 1.63
N GLY A 7 -41.47 -35.21 1.70
CA GLY A 7 -41.04 -34.39 0.55
C GLY A 7 -40.35 -33.08 0.91
N LEU A 8 -39.65 -32.98 2.04
CA LEU A 8 -38.63 -31.95 2.24
C LEU A 8 -37.47 -32.29 1.30
N THR A 9 -37.50 -31.78 0.07
CA THR A 9 -36.29 -31.66 -0.76
C THR A 9 -35.42 -30.57 -0.16
N MET A 10 -34.63 -31.01 0.82
CA MET A 10 -33.46 -30.33 1.32
C MET A 10 -32.44 -30.30 0.18
N SER A 11 -32.48 -29.23 -0.63
CA SER A 11 -31.44 -28.95 -1.61
C SER A 11 -30.17 -28.61 -0.87
N ARG A 12 -29.40 -29.67 -0.61
CA ARG A 12 -28.01 -29.76 -0.19
C ARG A 12 -27.24 -28.46 -0.43
N THR A 13 -27.04 -27.69 0.64
CA THR A 13 -25.95 -26.73 0.78
C THR A 13 -24.64 -27.51 0.66
N GLY A 14 -24.02 -27.42 -0.51
CA GLY A 14 -22.86 -28.21 -0.87
C GLY A 14 -21.98 -27.45 -1.86
N ALA A 15 -21.52 -26.28 -1.44
CA ALA A 15 -20.34 -25.66 -2.01
C ALA A 15 -19.44 -25.27 -0.83
N SER A 16 -18.61 -26.21 -0.40
CA SER A 16 -17.41 -25.93 0.35
C SER A 16 -16.48 -25.14 -0.57
N SER A 17 -16.62 -23.82 -0.58
CA SER A 17 -15.58 -22.95 -1.12
C SER A 17 -14.41 -23.03 -0.14
N GLU A 18 -13.27 -23.48 -0.63
CA GLU A 18 -12.00 -23.50 0.08
C GLU A 18 -11.79 -22.13 0.78
N PRO A 19 -11.15 -22.08 1.96
CA PRO A 19 -10.66 -20.81 2.50
C PRO A 19 -9.46 -20.33 1.68
N GLY A 20 -9.65 -20.16 0.38
CA GLY A 20 -8.77 -19.43 -0.50
C GLY A 20 -8.90 -17.95 -0.15
N LEU A 21 -7.77 -17.27 -0.02
CA LEU A 21 -7.75 -15.83 0.13
C LEU A 21 -8.49 -15.21 -1.07
N HIS A 22 -9.69 -14.66 -0.88
CA HIS A 22 -10.48 -14.04 -1.94
C HIS A 22 -10.12 -12.55 -2.05
N TRP A 23 -9.82 -12.07 -3.25
CA TRP A 23 -9.56 -10.65 -3.52
C TRP A 23 -10.88 -9.88 -3.68
N ASN A 24 -11.11 -8.87 -2.84
CA ASN A 24 -12.30 -8.01 -2.91
C ASN A 24 -11.98 -6.67 -3.62
N ALA A 25 -12.29 -6.61 -4.92
CA ALA A 25 -12.06 -5.42 -5.72
C ALA A 25 -13.00 -4.24 -5.38
N ASP A 26 -14.19 -4.49 -4.82
CA ASP A 26 -15.13 -3.42 -4.42
C ASP A 26 -14.60 -2.64 -3.22
N ALA A 27 -14.02 -3.34 -2.24
CA ALA A 27 -13.34 -2.70 -1.12
C ALA A 27 -12.16 -1.82 -1.60
N ALA A 28 -11.38 -2.34 -2.55
CA ALA A 28 -10.25 -1.59 -3.12
C ALA A 28 -10.69 -0.33 -3.88
N ARG A 29 -11.85 -0.33 -4.52
CA ARG A 29 -12.40 0.85 -5.22
C ARG A 29 -12.97 1.90 -4.28
N HIS A 30 -13.49 1.50 -3.11
CA HIS A 30 -14.02 2.46 -2.14
C HIS A 30 -12.93 3.41 -1.61
N ASP A 31 -11.69 2.92 -1.48
CA ASP A 31 -10.51 3.73 -1.12
C ASP A 31 -10.08 4.71 -2.23
N ASP A 32 -10.52 4.56 -3.49
CA ASP A 32 -10.05 5.37 -4.63
C ASP A 32 -10.65 6.78 -4.72
N THR A 33 -11.87 7.01 -4.22
CA THR A 33 -12.59 8.28 -4.41
C THR A 33 -11.83 9.47 -3.80
N GLY A 34 -10.97 9.22 -2.81
CA GLY A 34 -10.05 10.20 -2.24
C GLY A 34 -8.69 10.31 -2.96
N ARG A 35 -8.31 9.36 -3.81
CA ARG A 35 -6.92 9.19 -4.24
C ARG A 35 -6.41 10.29 -5.16
N ARG A 36 -7.20 10.77 -6.13
CA ARG A 36 -6.79 11.92 -6.97
C ARG A 36 -6.64 13.19 -6.15
N PHE A 37 -7.58 13.44 -5.24
CA PHE A 37 -7.53 14.60 -4.36
C PHE A 37 -6.29 14.55 -3.45
N TRP A 38 -6.07 13.44 -2.74
CA TRP A 38 -4.93 13.27 -1.85
C TRP A 38 -3.59 13.19 -2.60
N ALA A 39 -3.53 12.58 -3.78
CA ALA A 39 -2.31 12.57 -4.59
C ALA A 39 -1.87 13.99 -4.98
N PHE A 40 -2.80 14.87 -5.35
CA PHE A 40 -2.46 16.25 -5.66
C PHE A 40 -2.16 17.09 -4.41
N VAL A 41 -2.93 16.92 -3.33
CA VAL A 41 -2.82 17.76 -2.13
C VAL A 41 -1.63 17.40 -1.25
N THR A 42 -1.27 16.11 -1.14
CA THR A 42 -0.18 15.69 -0.25
C THR A 42 0.98 15.09 -1.03
N THR A 43 0.73 14.26 -2.03
CA THR A 43 1.81 13.48 -2.65
C THR A 43 2.74 14.35 -3.49
N VAL A 44 2.22 15.29 -4.28
CA VAL A 44 3.06 16.24 -5.04
C VAL A 44 3.83 17.18 -4.10
N PRO A 45 3.21 17.88 -3.13
CA PRO A 45 3.95 18.74 -2.20
C PRO A 45 4.99 18.00 -1.36
N LEU A 46 4.68 16.80 -0.86
CA LEU A 46 5.64 15.97 -0.12
C LEU A 46 6.83 15.56 -0.99
N THR A 47 6.60 15.30 -2.27
CA THR A 47 7.68 14.97 -3.21
C THR A 47 8.58 16.18 -3.46
N LEU A 48 8.00 17.35 -3.69
CA LEU A 48 8.79 18.59 -3.82
C LEU A 48 9.58 18.89 -2.55
N LEU A 49 8.96 18.73 -1.38
CA LEU A 49 9.61 18.95 -0.09
C LEU A 49 10.77 17.97 0.14
N THR A 50 10.61 16.70 -0.21
CA THR A 50 11.68 15.69 -0.06
C THR A 50 12.87 15.98 -0.98
N LEU A 51 12.62 16.39 -2.23
CA LEU A 51 13.67 16.82 -3.15
C LEU A 51 14.37 18.11 -2.69
N ALA A 52 13.60 19.10 -2.23
CA ALA A 52 14.14 20.34 -1.68
C ALA A 52 15.00 20.08 -0.44
N SER A 53 14.55 19.17 0.44
CA SER A 53 15.31 18.74 1.63
C SER A 53 16.61 18.06 1.25
N LEU A 54 16.61 17.16 0.25
CA LEU A 54 17.84 16.52 -0.25
C LEU A 54 18.82 17.55 -0.83
N PHE A 55 18.30 18.51 -1.61
CA PHE A 55 19.11 19.59 -2.15
C PHE A 55 19.74 20.43 -1.03
N ALA A 56 18.96 20.85 -0.04
CA ALA A 56 19.44 21.61 1.11
C ALA A 56 20.49 20.82 1.92
N ALA A 57 20.24 19.53 2.20
CA ALA A 57 21.17 18.65 2.89
C ALA A 57 22.51 18.49 2.13
N SER A 58 22.47 18.48 0.79
CA SER A 58 23.68 18.38 -0.04
C SER A 58 24.55 19.64 0.00
N ARG A 59 23.95 20.80 0.31
CA ARG A 59 24.61 22.11 0.41
C ARG A 59 25.02 22.46 1.84
N ALA A 60 24.46 21.78 2.84
CA ALA A 60 24.79 22.01 4.23
C ALA A 60 26.23 21.59 4.56
N SER A 61 26.88 22.37 5.42
CA SER A 61 28.21 22.07 5.98
C SER A 61 28.08 22.00 7.50
N GLY A 62 28.33 20.83 8.08
CA GLY A 62 28.24 20.63 9.53
C GLY A 62 28.24 19.16 9.94
N PRO A 63 28.48 18.86 11.23
CA PRO A 63 28.58 17.48 11.74
C PRO A 63 27.28 16.68 11.62
N LEU A 64 26.12 17.34 11.55
CA LEU A 64 24.81 16.68 11.39
C LEU A 64 24.41 16.44 9.92
N ARG A 65 25.21 16.92 8.95
CA ARG A 65 24.93 16.79 7.51
C ARG A 65 24.66 15.35 7.09
N ILE A 66 25.42 14.39 7.62
CA ILE A 66 25.27 12.98 7.23
C ILE A 66 23.90 12.43 7.64
N TRP A 67 23.39 12.80 8.81
CA TRP A 67 22.07 12.37 9.29
C TRP A 67 20.95 13.01 8.50
N TRP A 68 21.09 14.30 8.16
CA TRP A 68 20.15 14.97 7.27
C TRP A 68 20.14 14.33 5.87
N LEU A 69 21.30 14.03 5.30
CA LEU A 69 21.39 13.35 3.99
C LEU A 69 20.76 11.95 4.02
N VAL A 70 21.02 11.16 5.07
CA VAL A 70 20.39 9.84 5.23
C VAL A 70 18.87 9.99 5.33
N ALA A 71 18.37 10.96 6.10
CA ALA A 71 16.94 11.22 6.22
C ALA A 71 16.31 11.59 4.87
N SER A 72 16.91 12.52 4.15
CA SER A 72 16.42 12.98 2.84
C SER A 72 16.49 11.88 1.78
N LEU A 73 17.56 11.08 1.76
CA LEU A 73 17.71 9.98 0.81
C LEU A 73 16.69 8.86 1.08
N ALA A 74 16.48 8.49 2.35
CA ALA A 74 15.46 7.53 2.73
C ALA A 74 14.05 8.02 2.35
N ALA A 75 13.76 9.30 2.55
CA ALA A 75 12.48 9.89 2.15
C ALA A 75 12.29 9.88 0.61
N VAL A 76 13.34 10.19 -0.16
CA VAL A 76 13.30 10.09 -1.64
C VAL A 76 13.13 8.65 -2.11
N ALA A 77 13.80 7.68 -1.46
CA ALA A 77 13.62 6.28 -1.76
C ALA A 77 12.17 5.83 -1.53
N ASP A 78 11.55 6.20 -0.41
CA ASP A 78 10.12 5.93 -0.18
C ASP A 78 9.25 6.51 -1.30
N ARG A 79 9.50 7.76 -1.71
CA ARG A 79 8.75 8.37 -2.83
C ARG A 79 8.94 7.59 -4.12
N ALA A 80 10.16 7.19 -4.45
CA ALA A 80 10.45 6.41 -5.65
C ALA A 80 9.71 5.05 -5.63
N PHE A 81 9.74 4.32 -4.51
CA PHE A 81 8.97 3.08 -4.34
C PHE A 81 7.47 3.31 -4.49
N THR A 82 6.96 4.39 -3.92
CA THR A 82 5.54 4.75 -3.97
C THR A 82 5.05 4.93 -5.40
N PHE A 83 5.79 5.71 -6.20
CA PHE A 83 5.41 6.01 -7.58
C PHE A 83 5.71 4.88 -8.55
N ALA A 84 6.83 4.17 -8.38
CA ALA A 84 7.24 3.12 -9.30
C ALA A 84 6.49 1.80 -9.09
N TYR A 85 6.08 1.48 -7.86
CA TYR A 85 5.51 0.18 -7.53
C TYR A 85 4.15 0.25 -6.84
N PHE A 86 4.02 0.98 -5.72
CA PHE A 86 2.80 0.89 -4.89
C PHE A 86 1.56 1.46 -5.59
N ILE A 87 1.67 2.66 -6.16
CA ILE A 87 0.54 3.30 -6.85
C ILE A 87 0.14 2.50 -8.10
N PRO A 88 1.05 2.14 -9.02
CA PRO A 88 0.68 1.36 -10.21
C PRO A 88 0.11 -0.02 -9.88
N THR A 89 0.69 -0.72 -8.90
CA THR A 89 0.21 -2.06 -8.50
C THR A 89 -1.19 -1.99 -7.91
N MET A 90 -1.46 -1.00 -7.07
CA MET A 90 -2.78 -0.80 -6.48
C MET A 90 -3.83 -0.48 -7.57
N VAL A 91 -3.50 0.42 -8.51
CA VAL A 91 -4.37 0.70 -9.68
C VAL A 91 -4.69 -0.57 -10.46
N GLY A 92 -3.68 -1.40 -10.73
CA GLY A 92 -3.86 -2.66 -11.43
C GLY A 92 -4.80 -3.61 -10.66
N LEU A 93 -4.59 -3.76 -9.36
CA LEU A 93 -5.38 -4.64 -8.49
C LEU A 93 -6.85 -4.21 -8.38
N MET A 94 -7.13 -2.90 -8.42
CA MET A 94 -8.51 -2.37 -8.34
C MET A 94 -9.36 -2.70 -9.56
N GLY A 95 -8.72 -2.87 -10.72
CA GLY A 95 -9.35 -3.31 -11.96
C GLY A 95 -9.27 -4.82 -12.20
N ALA A 96 -8.50 -5.56 -11.39
CA ALA A 96 -8.27 -6.99 -11.56
C ALA A 96 -9.46 -7.83 -11.07
N SER A 97 -9.70 -8.95 -11.76
CA SER A 97 -10.64 -9.98 -11.29
C SER A 97 -10.09 -10.71 -10.07
N ASP A 98 -10.99 -11.31 -9.28
CA ASP A 98 -10.58 -12.21 -8.19
C ASP A 98 -9.89 -13.45 -8.78
N SER A 99 -8.59 -13.55 -8.55
CA SER A 99 -7.74 -14.61 -9.09
C SER A 99 -6.54 -14.85 -8.19
N SER A 100 -5.94 -16.05 -8.29
CA SER A 100 -4.72 -16.39 -7.55
C SER A 100 -3.56 -15.44 -7.85
N ALA A 101 -3.50 -14.88 -9.06
CA ALA A 101 -2.52 -13.87 -9.44
C ALA A 101 -2.76 -12.52 -8.73
N SER A 102 -4.02 -12.08 -8.64
CA SER A 102 -4.41 -10.86 -7.92
C SER A 102 -4.09 -10.97 -6.43
N VAL A 103 -4.38 -12.13 -5.85
CA VAL A 103 -4.02 -12.49 -4.47
C VAL A 103 -2.52 -12.41 -4.24
N ALA A 104 -1.72 -13.08 -5.07
CA ALA A 104 -0.26 -13.09 -4.93
C ALA A 104 0.35 -11.69 -5.08
N ALA A 105 -0.20 -10.87 -5.98
CA ALA A 105 0.21 -9.47 -6.15
C ALA A 105 -0.18 -8.61 -4.94
N ALA A 106 -1.39 -8.79 -4.37
CA ALA A 106 -1.83 -8.10 -3.17
C ALA A 106 -1.01 -8.48 -1.93
N THR A 107 -0.68 -9.76 -1.76
CA THR A 107 0.21 -10.23 -0.68
C THR A 107 1.60 -9.61 -0.82
N ARG A 108 2.19 -9.64 -2.02
CA ARG A 108 3.50 -9.03 -2.27
C ARG A 108 3.48 -7.52 -2.02
N TRP A 109 2.41 -6.84 -2.43
CA TRP A 109 2.22 -5.42 -2.19
C TRP A 109 2.20 -5.12 -0.68
N SER A 110 1.49 -5.94 0.10
CA SER A 110 1.43 -5.84 1.57
C SER A 110 2.80 -6.10 2.22
N ASP A 111 3.52 -7.15 1.80
CA ASP A 111 4.83 -7.48 2.35
C ASP A 111 5.85 -6.36 2.12
N LEU A 112 5.87 -5.81 0.90
CA LEU A 112 6.73 -4.68 0.57
C LEU A 112 6.31 -3.41 1.33
N ASN A 113 5.05 -3.28 1.74
CA ASN A 113 4.60 -2.13 2.52
C ASN A 113 5.34 -2.05 3.87
N TYR A 114 5.65 -3.18 4.49
CA TYR A 114 6.47 -3.20 5.72
C TYR A 114 7.88 -2.68 5.48
N VAL A 115 8.49 -3.04 4.34
CA VAL A 115 9.82 -2.52 3.95
C VAL A 115 9.76 -1.00 3.75
N ARG A 116 8.71 -0.53 3.07
CA ARG A 116 8.47 0.89 2.86
C ARG A 116 8.31 1.65 4.18
N LEU A 117 7.54 1.10 5.13
CA LEU A 117 7.38 1.68 6.47
C LEU A 117 8.70 1.70 7.25
N ALA A 118 9.54 0.66 7.11
CA ALA A 118 10.87 0.66 7.72
C ALA A 118 11.77 1.75 7.17
N ILE A 119 11.75 2.00 5.84
CA ILE A 119 12.47 3.12 5.22
C ILE A 119 11.98 4.45 5.78
N LEU A 120 10.66 4.62 5.92
CA LEU A 120 10.08 5.84 6.49
C LEU A 120 10.49 6.04 7.95
N ALA A 121 10.53 4.97 8.75
CA ALA A 121 11.00 5.00 10.13
C ALA A 121 12.48 5.43 10.22
N VAL A 122 13.34 4.90 9.34
CA VAL A 122 14.75 5.33 9.24
C VAL A 122 14.84 6.81 8.90
N ALA A 123 14.04 7.29 7.92
CA ALA A 123 14.01 8.71 7.56
C ALA A 123 13.63 9.59 8.76
N TRP A 124 12.62 9.16 9.53
CA TRP A 124 12.18 9.83 10.74
C TRP A 124 13.27 9.90 11.81
N LEU A 125 13.89 8.77 12.16
CA LEU A 125 14.94 8.70 13.17
C LEU A 125 16.17 9.52 12.78
N ALA A 126 16.57 9.46 11.50
CA ALA A 126 17.67 10.25 10.99
C ALA A 126 17.34 11.75 11.01
N SER A 127 16.10 12.15 10.72
CA SER A 127 15.66 13.54 10.82
C SER A 127 15.69 14.04 12.25
N LEU A 128 15.22 13.24 13.23
CA LEU A 128 15.28 13.61 14.65
C LEU A 128 16.71 13.80 15.15
N LYS A 129 17.66 13.02 14.62
CA LYS A 129 19.08 13.16 14.95
C LYS A 129 19.76 14.35 14.27
N ALA A 130 19.16 14.88 13.21
CA ALA A 130 19.66 16.04 12.49
C ALA A 130 19.16 17.38 13.05
N LEU A 131 18.24 17.33 14.03
CA LEU A 131 17.80 18.47 14.84
C LEU A 131 18.73 18.68 16.04
#